data_AF-A0A5R9NLK8-F1
#
_entry.id   AF-A0A5R9NLK8-F1
#
_cell.length_a   1.000
_cell.length_b   1.000
_cell.length_c   1.000
_cell.angle_alpha   90.00
_cell.angle_beta   90.00
_cell.angle_gamma   90.00
#
_symmetry.space_group_name_H-M   'P 1'
#
loop_
_entity.id
_entity.type
_entity.pdbx_description
1 polymer ?
#
loop_
_entity_poly.entity_id
_entity_poly.type
_entity_poly.pdbx_seq_one_letter_code
_entity_poly.pdbx_strand_id
1 'polypeptide(L)' 'MTTGKCPKCDSHMPYVKFEGIEARQNFGTNAWSSVSFLCPVCSTVIGVQIDPVAIKTDTVNAILNALKKTR' A
#
# COMPACT_ATOMS: atom_id res chain seq x y z
N MET A 1 -5.13 -5.76 -24.98
CA MET A 1 -4.56 -5.40 -23.66
C MET A 1 -3.95 -6.67 -23.08
N THR A 2 -2.64 -6.70 -22.84
CA THR A 2 -1.97 -7.86 -22.22
C THR A 2 -2.10 -7.74 -20.71
N THR A 3 -3.20 -8.23 -20.19
CA THR A 3 -3.40 -8.50 -18.76
C THR A 3 -2.38 -9.56 -18.33
N GLY A 4 -1.50 -9.18 -17.40
CA GLY A 4 -0.42 -10.04 -16.93
C GLY A 4 -0.94 -11.30 -16.24
N LYS A 5 -0.08 -12.32 -16.14
CA LYS A 5 -0.36 -13.55 -15.41
C LYS A 5 0.28 -13.51 -14.02
N CYS A 6 -0.33 -14.23 -13.07
CA CYS A 6 0.27 -14.43 -11.76
C CYS A 6 1.54 -15.29 -11.88
N PRO A 7 2.68 -14.86 -11.33
CA PRO A 7 3.92 -15.64 -11.40
C PRO A 7 3.88 -16.93 -10.56
N LYS A 8 2.92 -17.09 -9.63
CA LYS A 8 2.80 -18.29 -8.78
C LYS A 8 1.83 -19.33 -9.34
N CYS A 9 0.65 -18.91 -9.82
CA CYS A 9 -0.42 -19.84 -10.21
C CYS A 9 -0.78 -19.79 -11.70
N ASP A 10 -0.04 -19.00 -12.50
CA ASP A 10 -0.26 -18.76 -13.95
C ASP A 10 -1.67 -18.24 -14.33
N SER A 11 -2.51 -17.94 -13.34
CA SER A 11 -3.84 -17.42 -13.57
C SER A 11 -3.76 -16.00 -14.15
N HIS A 12 -4.62 -15.75 -15.12
CA HIS A 12 -4.76 -14.44 -15.74
C HIS A 12 -5.33 -13.42 -14.75
N MET A 13 -4.74 -12.22 -14.67
CA MET A 13 -5.12 -11.20 -13.68
C MET A 13 -5.68 -9.95 -14.37
N PRO A 14 -7.01 -9.86 -14.57
CA PRO A 14 -7.64 -8.64 -15.10
C PRO A 14 -7.69 -7.49 -14.08
N TYR A 15 -7.55 -7.82 -12.80
CA TYR A 15 -7.42 -6.87 -11.70
C TYR A 15 -6.55 -7.50 -10.60
N VAL A 16 -6.16 -6.67 -9.62
CA VAL A 16 -5.45 -7.10 -8.41
C VAL A 16 -6.34 -6.83 -7.21
N LYS A 17 -6.30 -7.70 -6.20
CA LYS A 17 -6.84 -7.36 -4.87
C LYS A 17 -5.83 -6.42 -4.21
N PHE A 18 -6.28 -5.42 -3.46
CA PHE A 18 -5.40 -4.56 -2.68
C PHE A 18 -5.73 -4.68 -1.21
N GLU A 19 -4.71 -4.76 -0.35
CA GLU A 19 -4.85 -4.83 1.10
C GLU A 19 -3.84 -3.91 1.77
N GLY A 20 -4.28 -3.15 2.78
CA GLY A 20 -3.42 -2.25 3.55
C GLY A 20 -2.44 -3.03 4.43
N ILE A 21 -1.17 -2.63 4.39
CA ILE A 21 -0.08 -3.19 5.18
C ILE A 21 0.84 -2.07 5.69
N GLU A 22 1.71 -2.40 6.64
CA GLU A 22 2.79 -1.49 7.05
C GLU A 22 4.11 -1.93 6.43
N ALA A 23 4.75 -1.03 5.68
CA ALA A 23 6.15 -1.20 5.29
C ALA A 23 7.04 -0.71 6.43
N ARG A 24 8.01 -1.53 6.85
CA ARG A 24 8.96 -1.20 7.91
C ARG A 24 10.38 -1.38 7.40
N GLN A 25 11.28 -0.48 7.78
CA GLN A 25 12.72 -0.71 7.59
C GLN A 25 13.20 -1.74 8.63
N ASN A 26 14.06 -2.68 8.22
CA ASN A 26 14.61 -3.69 9.13
C ASN A 26 15.32 -3.08 10.35
N PHE A 27 15.96 -1.92 10.16
CA PHE A 27 16.65 -1.19 11.22
C PHE A 27 16.11 0.24 11.29
N GLY A 28 15.01 0.42 12.02
CA GLY A 28 14.36 1.71 12.23
C GLY A 28 13.02 1.54 12.95
N THR A 29 12.51 2.63 13.53
CA THR A 29 11.18 2.66 14.16
C THR A 29 10.07 3.15 13.23
N ASN A 30 10.44 3.58 12.02
CA ASN A 30 9.50 4.18 11.08
C ASN A 30 8.72 3.09 10.34
N ALA A 31 7.40 3.24 10.33
CA ALA A 31 6.48 2.46 9.52
C ALA A 31 5.79 3.39 8.52
N TRP A 32 5.55 2.90 7.31
CA TRP A 32 4.83 3.61 6.26
C TRP A 32 3.56 2.85 5.87
N SER A 33 2.44 3.57 5.87
CA SER A 33 1.16 3.10 5.34
C SER A 33 1.33 2.69 3.87
N SER A 34 1.15 1.40 3.60
CA SER A 34 1.42 0.79 2.30
C SER A 34 0.25 -0.10 1.88
N VAL A 35 0.19 -0.45 0.60
CA VAL A 35 -0.75 -1.41 0.04
C VAL A 35 0.02 -2.55 -0.62
N SER A 36 -0.44 -3.77 -0.38
CA SER A 36 0.00 -4.95 -1.13
C SER A 36 -0.99 -5.23 -2.26
N PHE A 37 -0.47 -5.62 -3.41
CA PHE A 37 -1.26 -6.14 -4.51
C PHE A 37 -1.20 -7.65 -4.49
N LEU A 38 -2.36 -8.27 -4.48
CA LEU A 38 -2.54 -9.70 -4.35
C LEU A 38 -3.20 -10.25 -5.61
N CYS A 39 -2.73 -11.42 -6.05
CA CYS A 39 -3.43 -12.20 -7.06
C CYS A 39 -4.86 -12.53 -6.58
N PRO A 40 -5.90 -12.29 -7.38
CA PRO A 40 -7.27 -12.54 -6.94
C PRO A 40 -7.58 -14.02 -6.70
N VAL A 41 -6.83 -14.93 -7.32
CA VAL A 41 -7.06 -16.38 -7.27
C VAL A 41 -6.32 -17.06 -6.12
N CYS A 42 -5.02 -16.79 -5.97
CA CYS A 42 -4.16 -17.51 -5.00
C CYS A 42 -3.57 -16.62 -3.90
N SER A 43 -3.96 -15.33 -3.85
CA SER A 43 -3.51 -14.34 -2.86
C SER A 43 -1.99 -14.15 -2.79
N THR A 44 -1.27 -14.46 -3.86
CA THR A 44 0.16 -14.16 -3.94
C THR A 44 0.39 -12.66 -3.99
N VAL A 45 1.29 -12.16 -3.14
CA VAL A 45 1.80 -10.79 -3.23
C VAL A 45 2.59 -10.64 -4.52
N ILE A 46 2.10 -9.80 -5.41
CA ILE A 46 2.72 -9.49 -6.71
C ILE A 46 3.41 -8.12 -6.70
N GLY A 47 3.15 -7.30 -5.68
CA GLY A 47 3.81 -6.03 -5.48
C GLY A 47 3.37 -5.36 -4.18
N VAL A 48 4.14 -4.36 -3.77
CA VAL A 48 3.84 -3.46 -2.65
C VAL A 48 4.11 -2.04 -3.11
N GLN A 49 3.22 -1.12 -2.76
CA GLN A 49 3.37 0.31 -3.01
C GLN A 49 2.99 1.10 -1.76
N ILE A 50 3.51 2.32 -1.62
CA ILE A 50 3.05 3.22 -0.56
C ILE A 50 1.64 3.68 -0.89
N ASP A 51 0.75 3.73 0.11
CA ASP A 51 -0.64 4.13 -0.09
C ASP A 51 -0.74 5.66 -0.29
N PRO A 52 -1.08 6.15 -1.50
CA PRO A 52 -1.16 7.58 -1.76
C PRO A 52 -2.33 8.25 -1.02
N VAL A 53 -3.39 7.52 -0.69
CA VAL A 53 -4.55 8.03 0.05
C VAL A 53 -4.19 8.20 1.52
N ALA A 54 -3.46 7.24 2.09
CA ALA A 54 -2.94 7.35 3.45
C ALA A 54 -1.95 8.51 3.55
N ILE A 55 -0.98 8.64 2.63
CA ILE A 55 -0.04 9.76 2.62
C ILE A 55 -0.76 11.11 2.63
N LYS A 56 -1.78 11.27 1.78
CA LYS A 56 -2.56 12.52 1.73
C LYS A 56 -3.21 12.80 3.08
N THR A 57 -3.84 11.79 3.66
CA THR A 57 -4.55 11.90 4.94
C THR A 57 -3.59 12.23 6.07
N ASP A 58 -2.45 11.54 6.14
CA ASP A 58 -1.40 11.75 7.13
C ASP A 58 -0.80 13.16 7.03
N THR A 59 -0.58 13.65 5.82
CA THR A 59 -0.07 15.01 5.58
C THR A 59 -1.06 16.07 6.07
N VAL A 60 -2.33 15.94 5.71
CA VAL A 60 -3.39 16.87 6.15
C VAL A 60 -3.50 16.86 7.68
N ASN A 61 -3.50 15.68 8.30
CA ASN A 61 -3.56 15.54 9.74
C ASN A 61 -2.34 16.16 10.44
N ALA A 62 -1.13 15.96 9.91
CA ALA A 62 0.09 16.57 10.43
C ALA A 62 0.01 18.10 10.42
N ILE A 63 -0.47 18.69 9.32
CA ILE A 63 -0.66 20.14 9.19
C ILE A 63 -1.71 20.65 10.18
N LEU A 64 -2.88 20.00 10.27
CA LEU A 64 -3.95 20.39 11.20
C LEU A 64 -3.48 20.33 12.66
N ASN A 65 -2.69 19.32 13.01
CA ASN A 65 -2.12 19.18 14.35
C ASN A 65 -1.09 20.27 14.65
N ALA A 66 -0.26 20.65 13.67
CA ALA A 66 0.67 21.77 13.81
C ALA A 66 -0.06 23.09 14.03
N LEU A 67 -1.12 23.36 13.25
CA LEU A 67 -1.92 24.59 13.37
C LEU A 67 -2.66 24.71 14.72
N LYS A 68 -3.16 23.60 15.27
CA LYS A 68 -3.84 23.57 16.57
C LYS A 68 -2.90 23.86 17.74
N LYS A 69 -1.60 23.57 17.63
CA LYS A 69 -0.62 23.80 18.70
C LYS A 69 -0.17 25.26 18.82
N THR A 70 -0.45 26.10 17.82
CA THR A 70 0.00 27.50 17.77
C THR A 70 -1.03 28.47 18.38
N ARG A 71 -2.08 27.97 19.04
CA ARG A 71 -3.16 28.76 19.65
C ARG A 71 -3.28 28.38 21.12
#